data_AF-A0A258QZS0-F1
#
_entry.id   AF-A0A258QZS0-F1
#
_cell.length_a   1.000
_cell.length_b   1.000
_cell.length_c   1.000
_cell.angle_alpha   90.00
_cell.angle_beta   90.00
_cell.angle_gamma   90.00
#
_symmetry.space_group_name_H-M   'P 1'
#
loop_
_entity.id
_entity.type
_entity.pdbx_description
1 polymer ?
#
loop_
_entity_poly.entity_id
_entity_poly.type
_entity_poly.pdbx_seq_one_letter_code
_entity_poly.pdbx_strand_id
1 'polypeptide(L)'
;ESWHLDVEEFLELRKNTGDDRRRTHDMNTANWIPDLFMKRVMEGSDWTLFSPSTCPDLHDTFGREFETIYTAYEARAASGEIKLHKKVPARDLWRKMLSMLFETGHPWITFKDACNVRSPQQHVGVVHSSNLCTEITLNTSETEIAVCNLGSVNLARHLTDGPDGKQIDHAKLKRTVSTAMRMLDNVIDINYYAVKKARDSNLRHRPVGLGIMGFQDALHELRVPYASEAAVNFADQSMEAVCYHAYWASTELAAERGRYSSYRGSLWDRGILPIDSLDLLAEARGGYVEVDRSSAIDWSVLRARIAEHGMRNSNCVAIAPTATISNIIGVSASIEPSFGNLSVKANLSGDFTVLNEYLVRDLKQLGLWDDVMVMDLKHFEGSLRRIDRVPEDLKVLYATAFEIETQWLVEAAARRQKWIDQAQSLNIYMAGASGKKLDETYKLAWLRGLKTTYYLRTMGATHAEKSTVKSGQLNAVSSGVAGGGDSASAMAPARPMAVAAAAEDPATDIKFCAIDNPDCEACQ
;
A
#
# COMPACT_ATOMS: atom_id res chain seq x y z
N GLU A 1 5.99 -14.92 -10.68
CA GLU A 1 7.21 -14.92 -9.84
C GLU A 1 8.45 -14.65 -10.70
N SER A 2 9.54 -14.16 -10.11
CA SER A 2 10.72 -13.69 -10.85
C SER A 2 11.52 -14.76 -11.59
N TRP A 3 11.29 -16.05 -11.34
CA TRP A 3 11.92 -17.17 -12.07
C TRP A 3 11.11 -17.64 -13.28
N HIS A 4 9.92 -17.10 -13.53
CA HIS A 4 9.10 -17.54 -14.64
C HIS A 4 9.76 -17.22 -15.99
N LEU A 5 9.72 -18.14 -16.96
CA LEU A 5 10.36 -17.96 -18.27
C LEU A 5 9.88 -16.71 -19.01
N ASP A 6 8.60 -16.39 -18.89
CA ASP A 6 7.98 -15.21 -19.52
C ASP A 6 8.13 -13.92 -18.69
N VAL A 7 8.93 -13.90 -17.61
CA VAL A 7 9.07 -12.73 -16.74
C VAL A 7 9.48 -11.49 -17.52
N GLU A 8 10.39 -11.61 -18.49
CA GLU A 8 10.86 -10.46 -19.27
C GLU A 8 9.75 -9.84 -20.13
N GLU A 9 8.84 -10.65 -20.68
CA GLU A 9 7.68 -10.16 -21.43
C GLU A 9 6.64 -9.55 -20.50
N PHE A 10 6.42 -10.17 -19.34
CA PHE A 10 5.51 -9.69 -18.31
C PHE A 10 5.87 -8.27 -17.83
N LEU A 11 7.16 -7.95 -17.71
CA LEU A 11 7.61 -6.62 -17.31
C LEU A 11 7.19 -5.50 -18.30
N GLU A 12 6.90 -5.84 -19.56
CA GLU A 12 6.60 -4.85 -20.60
C GLU A 12 5.11 -4.67 -20.92
N LEU A 13 4.23 -5.44 -20.26
CA LEU A 13 2.80 -5.48 -20.58
C LEU A 13 2.08 -4.13 -20.49
N ARG A 14 2.61 -3.19 -19.70
CA ARG A 14 2.04 -1.85 -19.48
C ARG A 14 2.74 -0.72 -20.24
N LYS A 15 3.65 -1.03 -21.16
CA LYS A 15 4.23 -0.01 -22.03
C LYS A 15 3.16 0.60 -22.94
N ASN A 16 3.23 1.92 -23.13
CA ASN A 16 2.33 2.65 -24.03
C ASN A 16 2.60 2.38 -25.52
N THR A 17 3.79 1.88 -25.87
CA THR A 17 4.21 1.64 -27.25
C THR A 17 4.71 0.20 -27.46
N GLY A 18 4.79 -0.22 -28.72
CA GLY A 18 5.23 -1.56 -29.13
C GLY A 18 4.10 -2.35 -29.81
N ASP A 19 4.31 -3.66 -29.98
CA ASP A 19 3.28 -4.56 -30.54
C ASP A 19 2.12 -4.71 -29.55
N ASP A 20 0.94 -4.26 -29.94
CA ASP A 20 -0.28 -4.25 -29.14
C ASP A 20 -0.70 -5.66 -28.69
N ARG A 21 -0.34 -6.69 -29.47
CA ARG A 21 -0.58 -8.11 -29.10
C ARG A 21 0.16 -8.53 -27.82
N ARG A 22 1.11 -7.73 -27.36
CA ARG A 22 1.96 -7.98 -26.18
C ARG A 22 1.69 -6.95 -25.09
N ARG A 23 0.50 -6.34 -25.07
CA ARG A 23 0.10 -5.31 -24.10
C ARG A 23 -1.20 -5.67 -23.40
N THR A 24 -1.33 -5.20 -22.17
CA THR A 24 -2.54 -5.33 -21.34
C THR A 24 -2.76 -4.03 -20.57
N HIS A 25 -3.22 -2.99 -21.28
CA HIS A 25 -3.34 -1.64 -20.71
C HIS A 25 -4.26 -1.56 -19.49
N ASP A 26 -5.29 -2.40 -19.45
CA ASP A 26 -6.31 -2.41 -18.39
C ASP A 26 -6.00 -3.41 -17.26
N MET A 27 -4.83 -4.07 -17.27
CA MET A 27 -4.44 -5.04 -16.26
C MET A 27 -3.25 -4.54 -15.46
N ASN A 28 -3.38 -4.50 -14.13
CA ASN A 28 -2.25 -4.21 -13.25
C ASN A 28 -1.36 -5.44 -13.12
N THR A 29 -0.05 -5.21 -12.96
CA THR A 29 0.95 -6.26 -12.83
C THR A 29 1.81 -6.05 -11.58
N ALA A 30 2.20 -7.15 -10.93
CA ALA A 30 3.09 -7.13 -9.77
C ALA A 30 4.09 -8.29 -9.82
N ASN A 31 5.34 -8.02 -9.45
CA ASN A 31 6.37 -9.03 -9.24
C ASN A 31 6.22 -9.64 -7.84
N TRP A 32 6.05 -10.97 -7.79
CA TRP A 32 6.11 -11.77 -6.56
C TRP A 32 7.53 -12.35 -6.43
N ILE A 33 8.37 -11.71 -5.62
CA ILE A 33 9.83 -11.87 -5.61
C ILE A 33 10.27 -12.78 -4.46
N PRO A 34 10.91 -13.94 -4.73
CA PRO A 34 11.55 -14.73 -3.68
C PRO A 34 12.83 -14.05 -3.17
N ASP A 35 13.16 -14.24 -1.89
CA ASP A 35 14.35 -13.71 -1.24
C ASP A 35 15.63 -14.15 -1.96
N LEU A 36 15.66 -15.37 -2.51
CA LEU A 36 16.80 -15.86 -3.29
C LEU A 36 17.13 -14.95 -4.47
N PHE A 37 16.13 -14.42 -5.17
CA PHE A 37 16.38 -13.50 -6.27
C PHE A 37 17.09 -12.23 -5.76
N MET A 38 16.63 -11.67 -4.64
CA MET A 38 17.25 -10.50 -4.03
C MET A 38 18.67 -10.79 -3.53
N LYS A 39 18.93 -11.97 -2.95
CA LYS A 39 20.29 -12.42 -2.59
C LYS A 39 21.21 -12.43 -3.83
N ARG A 40 20.76 -13.03 -4.94
CA ARG A 40 21.52 -13.06 -6.20
C ARG A 40 21.76 -11.66 -6.77
N VAL A 41 20.82 -10.73 -6.63
CA VAL A 41 21.00 -9.31 -7.01
C VAL A 41 22.09 -8.65 -6.16
N MET A 42 22.06 -8.83 -4.84
CA MET A 42 23.04 -8.26 -3.91
C MET A 42 24.44 -8.79 -4.20
N GLU A 43 24.56 -10.11 -4.36
CA GLU A 43 25.80 -10.83 -4.59
C GLU A 43 26.33 -10.70 -6.03
N GLY A 44 25.49 -10.28 -6.98
CA GLY A 44 25.87 -10.17 -8.40
C GLY A 44 25.97 -11.51 -9.11
N SER A 45 25.16 -12.48 -8.70
CA SER A 45 25.11 -13.84 -9.25
C SER A 45 24.08 -13.98 -10.38
N ASP A 46 24.12 -15.13 -11.05
CA ASP A 46 23.15 -15.48 -12.08
C ASP A 46 21.78 -15.86 -11.49
N TRP A 47 20.77 -15.80 -12.36
CA TRP A 47 19.39 -16.22 -12.12
C TRP A 47 18.90 -17.07 -13.30
N THR A 48 18.13 -18.11 -13.02
CA THR A 48 17.67 -19.09 -14.00
C THR A 48 16.15 -19.04 -14.10
N LEU A 49 15.67 -18.87 -15.31
CA LEU A 49 14.27 -18.82 -15.63
C LEU A 49 13.78 -20.20 -16.10
N PHE A 50 12.62 -20.61 -15.61
CA PHE A 50 12.03 -21.92 -15.85
C PHE A 50 10.56 -21.83 -16.27
N SER A 51 10.09 -22.86 -16.97
CA SER A 51 8.65 -23.10 -17.14
C SER A 51 8.08 -23.79 -15.89
N PRO A 52 6.93 -23.35 -15.36
CA PRO A 52 6.27 -24.02 -14.24
C PRO A 52 5.82 -25.45 -14.58
N SER A 53 5.59 -25.77 -15.87
CA SER A 53 5.30 -27.15 -16.28
C SER A 53 6.46 -28.12 -16.04
N THR A 54 7.70 -27.62 -16.02
CA THR A 54 8.90 -28.41 -15.75
C THR A 54 9.33 -28.35 -14.29
N CYS A 55 9.03 -27.23 -13.62
CA CYS A 55 9.38 -26.98 -12.22
C CYS A 55 8.13 -26.62 -11.39
N PRO A 56 7.15 -27.55 -11.26
CA PRO A 56 5.83 -27.25 -10.70
C PRO A 56 5.87 -26.91 -9.21
N ASP A 57 6.84 -27.44 -8.47
CA ASP A 57 6.90 -27.33 -7.01
C ASP A 57 7.37 -25.94 -6.52
N LEU A 58 7.84 -25.08 -7.43
CA LEU A 58 8.40 -23.77 -7.07
C LEU A 58 7.36 -22.77 -6.56
N HIS A 59 6.14 -22.80 -7.09
CA HIS A 59 5.14 -21.80 -6.73
C HIS A 59 4.64 -21.99 -5.28
N ASP A 60 4.47 -23.26 -4.90
CA ASP A 60 3.89 -23.68 -3.61
C ASP A 60 4.93 -23.76 -2.47
N THR A 61 6.19 -23.41 -2.74
CA THR A 61 7.26 -23.42 -1.74
C THR A 61 7.84 -22.02 -1.54
N PHE A 62 8.38 -21.75 -0.35
CA PHE A 62 8.95 -20.44 0.02
C PHE A 62 10.12 -20.60 0.99
N GLY A 63 10.89 -19.53 1.20
CA GLY A 63 12.06 -19.52 2.09
C GLY A 63 13.12 -20.57 1.70
N ARG A 64 13.70 -21.25 2.71
CA ARG A 64 14.78 -22.24 2.50
C ARG A 64 14.35 -23.44 1.66
N GLU A 65 13.08 -23.84 1.74
CA GLU A 65 12.55 -24.95 0.94
C GLU A 65 12.55 -24.58 -0.54
N PHE A 66 12.03 -23.40 -0.89
CA PHE A 66 12.12 -22.86 -2.24
C PHE A 66 13.57 -22.79 -2.72
N GLU A 67 14.49 -22.28 -1.89
CA GLU A 67 15.91 -22.18 -2.25
C GLU A 67 16.54 -23.53 -2.59
N THR A 68 16.22 -24.56 -1.79
CA THR A 68 16.73 -25.92 -1.99
C THR A 68 16.19 -26.51 -3.29
N ILE A 69 14.89 -26.40 -3.53
CA ILE A 69 14.24 -26.94 -4.73
C ILE A 69 14.70 -26.19 -5.98
N TYR A 70 14.73 -24.86 -5.93
CA TYR A 70 15.16 -24.02 -7.04
C TYR A 70 16.61 -24.30 -7.44
N THR A 71 17.54 -24.40 -6.48
CA THR A 71 18.95 -24.72 -6.78
C THR A 71 19.14 -26.16 -7.29
N ALA A 72 18.30 -27.11 -6.84
CA ALA A 72 18.28 -28.44 -7.42
C ALA A 72 17.83 -28.42 -8.90
N TYR A 73 16.82 -27.61 -9.25
CA TYR A 73 16.45 -27.41 -10.66
C TYR A 73 17.55 -26.71 -11.47
N GLU A 74 18.26 -25.73 -10.89
CA GLU A 74 19.45 -25.13 -11.54
C GLU A 74 20.52 -26.18 -11.85
N ALA A 75 20.79 -27.12 -10.93
CA ALA A 75 21.74 -28.21 -11.15
C ALA A 75 21.27 -29.17 -12.27
N ARG A 76 19.97 -29.50 -12.29
CA ARG A 76 19.37 -30.33 -13.36
C ARG A 76 19.43 -29.63 -14.72
N ALA A 77 19.20 -28.33 -14.78
CA ALA A 77 19.41 -27.53 -15.99
C ALA A 77 20.88 -27.56 -16.45
N ALA A 78 21.82 -27.39 -15.52
CA ALA A 78 23.26 -27.43 -15.82
C ALA A 78 23.72 -28.80 -16.33
N SER A 79 23.12 -29.89 -15.85
CA SER A 79 23.40 -31.26 -16.32
C SER A 79 22.77 -31.59 -17.69
N GLY A 80 21.91 -30.71 -18.21
CA GLY A 80 21.18 -30.91 -19.48
C GLY A 80 19.88 -31.70 -19.36
N GLU A 81 19.46 -32.10 -18.15
CA GLU A 81 18.18 -32.77 -17.90
C GLU A 81 16.99 -31.85 -18.21
N ILE A 82 17.08 -30.58 -17.79
CA ILE A 82 16.09 -29.54 -18.10
C ILE A 82 16.58 -28.74 -19.31
N LYS A 83 16.00 -29.02 -20.47
CA LYS A 83 16.36 -28.34 -21.73
C LYS A 83 15.81 -26.92 -21.83
N LEU A 84 14.56 -26.71 -21.40
CA LEU A 84 13.89 -25.41 -21.47
C LEU A 84 14.19 -24.60 -20.21
N HIS A 85 15.24 -23.78 -20.27
CA HIS A 85 15.59 -22.80 -19.25
C HIS A 85 16.32 -21.63 -19.89
N LYS A 86 16.38 -20.48 -19.21
CA LYS A 86 17.19 -19.33 -19.63
C LYS A 86 17.95 -18.77 -18.44
N LYS A 87 19.28 -18.68 -18.53
CA LYS A 87 20.10 -18.05 -17.49
C LYS A 87 20.37 -16.59 -17.83
N VAL A 88 20.20 -15.71 -16.85
CA VAL A 88 20.41 -14.25 -16.96
C VAL A 88 21.13 -13.72 -15.72
N PRO A 89 21.93 -12.65 -15.81
CA PRO A 89 22.45 -11.99 -14.62
C PRO A 89 21.30 -11.41 -13.78
N ALA A 90 21.25 -11.71 -12.47
CA ALA A 90 20.14 -11.26 -11.61
C ALA A 90 20.02 -9.72 -11.58
N ARG A 91 21.16 -9.02 -11.60
CA ARG A 91 21.23 -7.55 -11.64
C ARG A 91 20.63 -6.95 -12.90
N ASP A 92 20.69 -7.64 -14.04
CA ASP A 92 20.14 -7.14 -15.30
C ASP A 92 18.61 -7.27 -15.31
N LEU A 93 18.08 -8.41 -14.83
CA LEU A 93 16.64 -8.58 -14.64
C LEU A 93 16.09 -7.57 -13.61
N TRP A 94 16.80 -7.34 -12.51
CA TRP A 94 16.43 -6.34 -11.51
C TRP A 94 16.43 -4.92 -12.08
N ARG A 95 17.48 -4.55 -12.83
CA ARG A 95 17.52 -3.24 -13.52
C ARG A 95 16.32 -3.09 -14.45
N LYS A 96 15.97 -4.15 -15.20
CA LYS A 96 14.80 -4.14 -16.08
C LYS A 96 13.49 -3.95 -15.30
N MET A 97 13.30 -4.65 -14.18
CA MET A 97 12.13 -4.48 -13.29
C MET A 97 11.97 -3.02 -12.87
N LEU A 98 13.04 -2.42 -12.35
CA LEU A 98 13.02 -1.03 -11.86
C LEU A 98 12.82 -0.01 -12.99
N SER A 99 13.41 -0.25 -14.16
CA SER A 99 13.20 0.60 -15.34
C SER A 99 11.74 0.59 -15.81
N MET A 100 11.09 -0.58 -15.83
CA MET A 100 9.67 -0.66 -16.21
C MET A 100 8.75 -0.05 -15.16
N LEU A 101 9.06 -0.26 -13.89
CA LEU A 101 8.33 0.39 -12.78
C LEU A 101 8.42 1.91 -12.88
N PHE A 102 9.58 2.45 -13.22
CA PHE A 102 9.77 3.88 -13.47
C PHE A 102 8.99 4.38 -14.70
N GLU A 103 9.07 3.65 -15.82
CA GLU A 103 8.46 4.07 -17.10
C GLU A 103 6.93 3.97 -17.08
N THR A 104 6.37 2.95 -16.43
CA THR A 104 4.95 2.57 -16.56
C THR A 104 4.19 2.51 -15.23
N GLY A 105 4.87 2.73 -14.10
CA GLY A 105 4.31 2.48 -12.76
C GLY A 105 4.16 0.98 -12.43
N HIS A 106 4.58 0.08 -13.33
CA HIS A 106 4.39 -1.36 -13.25
C HIS A 106 5.61 -2.15 -13.74
N PRO A 107 5.77 -3.42 -13.31
CA PRO A 107 4.99 -4.08 -12.27
C PRO A 107 5.41 -3.65 -10.86
N TRP A 108 4.50 -3.70 -9.89
CA TRP A 108 4.82 -3.42 -8.48
C TRP A 108 5.80 -4.44 -7.88
N ILE A 109 6.43 -4.11 -6.75
CA ILE A 109 7.44 -4.93 -6.08
C ILE A 109 6.85 -5.51 -4.79
N THR A 110 6.76 -6.85 -4.72
CA THR A 110 6.24 -7.56 -3.54
C THR A 110 7.12 -8.77 -3.21
N PHE A 111 7.30 -9.07 -1.92
CA PHE A 111 8.30 -10.02 -1.44
C PHE A 111 7.63 -11.30 -0.91
N LYS A 112 7.72 -12.38 -1.68
CA LYS A 112 7.06 -13.68 -1.45
C LYS A 112 7.36 -14.24 -0.07
N ASP A 113 8.64 -14.30 0.28
CA ASP A 113 9.07 -15.02 1.49
C ASP A 113 8.72 -14.24 2.76
N ALA A 114 8.87 -12.90 2.73
CA ALA A 114 8.40 -12.05 3.83
C ALA A 114 6.88 -12.19 4.05
N CYS A 115 6.10 -12.39 2.98
CA CYS A 115 4.66 -12.62 3.10
C CYS A 115 4.33 -14.01 3.68
N ASN A 116 5.00 -15.06 3.20
CA ASN A 116 4.69 -16.44 3.58
C ASN A 116 5.26 -16.85 4.95
N VAL A 117 6.54 -16.58 5.21
CA VAL A 117 7.22 -16.93 6.47
C VAL A 117 6.58 -16.24 7.68
N ARG A 118 5.97 -15.07 7.44
CA ARG A 118 5.32 -14.26 8.48
C ARG A 118 3.80 -14.37 8.45
N SER A 119 3.22 -15.24 7.62
CA SER A 119 1.78 -15.44 7.56
C SER A 119 1.32 -16.32 8.71
N PRO A 120 0.32 -15.91 9.51
CA PRO A 120 -0.27 -16.79 10.53
C PRO A 120 -0.92 -18.05 9.96
N GLN A 121 -1.15 -18.11 8.64
CA GLN A 121 -1.85 -19.19 7.94
C GLN A 121 -0.93 -20.18 7.20
N GLN A 122 0.38 -20.10 7.42
CA GLN A 122 1.36 -20.95 6.73
C GLN A 122 1.16 -22.48 6.96
N HIS A 123 0.38 -22.88 7.96
CA HIS A 123 0.14 -24.28 8.30
C HIS A 123 -0.96 -24.95 7.45
N VAL A 124 -1.73 -24.18 6.69
CA VAL A 124 -2.86 -24.67 5.89
C VAL A 124 -2.82 -24.23 4.43
N GLY A 125 -1.75 -23.58 3.99
CA GLY A 125 -1.58 -23.18 2.60
C GLY A 125 -0.49 -22.14 2.39
N VAL A 126 -0.44 -21.61 1.17
CA VAL A 126 0.58 -20.69 0.68
C VAL A 126 -0.09 -19.40 0.21
N VAL A 127 0.56 -18.28 0.47
CA VAL A 127 0.21 -16.97 -0.10
C VAL A 127 0.88 -16.87 -1.47
N HIS A 128 0.10 -17.13 -2.53
CA HIS A 128 0.58 -17.12 -3.92
C HIS A 128 0.77 -15.72 -4.50
N SER A 129 0.04 -14.73 -3.98
CA SER A 129 0.12 -13.34 -4.38
C SER A 129 -0.45 -12.42 -3.29
N SER A 130 -0.34 -11.12 -3.50
CA SER A 130 -1.16 -10.14 -2.79
C SER A 130 -2.48 -9.84 -3.55
N ASN A 131 -3.23 -8.83 -3.13
CA ASN A 131 -4.41 -8.30 -3.82
C ASN A 131 -4.07 -7.09 -4.72
N LEU A 132 -5.11 -6.46 -5.28
CA LEU A 132 -5.02 -5.28 -6.15
C LEU A 132 -4.27 -4.09 -5.51
N CYS A 133 -4.33 -3.93 -4.20
CA CYS A 133 -3.71 -2.79 -3.51
C CYS A 133 -2.47 -3.17 -2.69
N THR A 134 -2.00 -4.41 -2.83
CA THR A 134 -0.77 -4.95 -2.23
C THR A 134 -0.70 -5.00 -0.70
N GLU A 135 -1.80 -4.87 0.03
CA GLU A 135 -1.83 -4.92 1.51
C GLU A 135 -2.24 -6.29 2.08
N ILE A 136 -2.85 -7.14 1.26
CA ILE A 136 -3.45 -8.41 1.71
C ILE A 136 -2.53 -9.58 1.38
N THR A 137 -2.29 -10.46 2.35
CA THR A 137 -1.41 -11.63 2.19
C THR A 137 -2.10 -12.88 2.71
N LEU A 138 -3.14 -13.30 2.00
CA LEU A 138 -4.01 -14.42 2.37
C LEU A 138 -3.77 -15.60 1.41
N ASN A 139 -3.95 -16.81 1.94
CA ASN A 139 -3.81 -18.03 1.15
C ASN A 139 -4.89 -18.11 0.06
N THR A 140 -4.53 -18.72 -1.06
CA THR A 140 -5.46 -19.07 -2.14
C THR A 140 -5.18 -20.50 -2.59
N SER A 141 -6.16 -21.16 -3.19
CA SER A 141 -5.97 -22.50 -3.77
C SER A 141 -7.00 -22.75 -4.87
N GLU A 142 -6.95 -23.93 -5.48
CA GLU A 142 -8.00 -24.39 -6.39
C GLU A 142 -9.40 -24.36 -5.75
N THR A 143 -9.50 -24.43 -4.42
CA THR A 143 -10.79 -24.49 -3.70
C THR A 143 -11.11 -23.23 -2.90
N GLU A 144 -10.18 -22.27 -2.79
CA GLU A 144 -10.30 -21.11 -1.92
C GLU A 144 -9.93 -19.82 -2.65
N ILE A 145 -10.86 -18.86 -2.65
CA ILE A 145 -10.63 -17.49 -3.09
C ILE A 145 -10.64 -16.62 -1.84
N ALA A 146 -9.52 -15.97 -1.51
CA ALA A 146 -9.44 -15.10 -0.36
C ALA A 146 -10.36 -13.87 -0.51
N VAL A 147 -10.87 -13.36 0.62
CA VAL A 147 -11.77 -12.19 0.67
C VAL A 147 -11.23 -11.16 1.65
N CYS A 148 -11.23 -9.90 1.25
CA CYS A 148 -10.75 -8.78 2.06
C CYS A 148 -11.94 -8.09 2.75
N ASN A 149 -12.02 -8.19 4.08
CA ASN A 149 -13.03 -7.48 4.88
C ASN A 149 -12.34 -6.29 5.55
N LEU A 150 -12.53 -5.07 5.04
CA LEU A 150 -11.70 -3.92 5.35
C LEU A 150 -12.41 -2.83 6.15
N GLY A 151 -11.66 -2.13 7.00
CA GLY A 151 -12.06 -0.91 7.68
C GLY A 151 -10.85 -0.15 8.19
N SER A 152 -10.95 1.16 8.43
CA SER A 152 -9.80 1.97 8.85
C SER A 152 -10.10 2.86 10.03
N VAL A 153 -9.16 2.93 10.98
CA VAL A 153 -9.21 3.85 12.13
C VAL A 153 -8.69 5.23 11.72
N ASN A 154 -9.44 6.28 12.04
CA ASN A 154 -8.96 7.66 11.91
C ASN A 154 -8.00 7.98 13.07
N LEU A 155 -6.68 7.95 12.82
CA LEU A 155 -5.67 8.09 13.86
C LEU A 155 -5.65 9.49 14.49
N ALA A 156 -5.89 10.54 13.72
CA ALA A 156 -5.91 11.92 14.20
C ALA A 156 -6.96 12.17 15.31
N ARG A 157 -8.03 11.37 15.35
CA ARG A 157 -9.06 11.43 16.40
C ARG A 157 -8.72 10.66 17.68
N HIS A 158 -7.56 10.01 17.75
CA HIS A 158 -7.11 9.21 18.88
C HIS A 158 -5.88 9.81 19.56
N LEU A 159 -5.70 11.13 19.43
CA LEU A 159 -4.73 11.89 20.19
C LEU A 159 -5.42 12.61 21.37
N THR A 160 -4.74 12.64 22.51
CA THR A 160 -5.13 13.40 23.71
C THR A 160 -3.94 14.24 24.17
N ASP A 161 -4.21 15.30 24.94
CA ASP A 161 -3.14 16.06 25.56
C ASP A 161 -2.41 15.22 26.62
N GLY A 162 -1.09 15.35 26.65
CA GLY A 162 -0.18 14.74 27.61
C GLY A 162 0.86 15.75 28.11
N PRO A 163 1.77 15.34 29.02
CA PRO A 163 2.73 16.24 29.64
C PRO A 163 3.68 16.92 28.65
N ASP A 164 4.08 16.20 27.60
CA ASP A 164 5.07 16.64 26.59
C ASP A 164 4.41 16.97 25.23
N GLY A 165 3.12 17.28 25.24
CA GLY A 165 2.32 17.49 24.03
C GLY A 165 1.30 16.37 23.82
N LYS A 166 0.76 16.28 22.60
CA LYS A 166 -0.24 15.25 22.29
C LYS A 166 0.38 13.86 22.30
N GLN A 167 -0.40 12.88 22.75
CA GLN A 167 -0.04 11.46 22.81
C GLN A 167 -1.23 10.59 22.42
N ILE A 168 -0.99 9.30 22.20
CA ILE A 168 -2.05 8.34 21.83
C ILE A 168 -3.01 8.14 23.00
N ASP A 169 -4.30 8.35 22.77
CA ASP A 169 -5.37 7.98 23.69
C ASP A 169 -5.64 6.47 23.58
N HIS A 170 -4.88 5.67 24.33
CA HIS A 170 -5.02 4.21 24.36
C HIS A 170 -6.42 3.75 24.77
N ALA A 171 -7.08 4.47 25.68
CA ALA A 171 -8.40 4.09 26.15
C ALA A 171 -9.46 4.25 25.04
N LYS A 172 -9.42 5.36 24.30
CA LYS A 172 -10.28 5.57 23.14
C LYS A 172 -9.92 4.65 22.00
N LEU A 173 -8.63 4.46 21.71
CA LEU A 173 -8.16 3.58 20.65
C LEU A 173 -8.64 2.14 20.89
N LYS A 174 -8.50 1.62 22.11
CA LYS A 174 -9.04 0.30 22.50
C LYS A 174 -10.53 0.17 22.21
N ARG A 175 -11.35 1.15 22.58
CA ARG A 175 -12.81 1.12 22.33
C ARG A 175 -13.14 1.11 20.85
N THR A 176 -12.51 2.00 20.08
CA THR A 176 -12.73 2.11 18.63
C THR A 176 -12.30 0.84 17.91
N VAL A 177 -11.07 0.36 18.16
CA VAL A 177 -10.52 -0.85 17.52
C VAL A 177 -11.34 -2.09 17.89
N SER A 178 -11.76 -2.24 19.15
CA SER A 178 -12.60 -3.38 19.55
C SER A 178 -13.95 -3.40 18.82
N THR A 179 -14.55 -2.22 18.64
CA THR A 179 -15.80 -2.08 17.90
C THR A 179 -15.59 -2.39 16.42
N ALA A 180 -14.52 -1.83 15.81
CA ALA A 180 -14.19 -2.06 14.42
C ALA A 180 -13.93 -3.55 14.11
N MET A 181 -13.15 -4.24 14.95
CA MET A 181 -12.89 -5.68 14.80
C MET A 181 -14.18 -6.50 14.88
N ARG A 182 -15.10 -6.17 15.78
CA ARG A 182 -16.41 -6.83 15.86
C ARG A 182 -17.27 -6.57 14.63
N MET A 183 -17.27 -5.34 14.11
CA MET A 183 -17.97 -5.00 12.86
C MET A 183 -17.41 -5.81 11.69
N LEU A 184 -16.08 -5.90 11.57
CA LEU A 184 -15.43 -6.66 10.51
C LEU A 184 -15.71 -8.17 10.63
N ASP A 185 -15.67 -8.76 11.83
CA ASP A 185 -16.04 -10.17 12.01
C ASP A 185 -17.53 -10.43 11.68
N ASN A 186 -18.42 -9.48 11.98
CA ASN A 186 -19.83 -9.57 11.58
C ASN A 186 -20.01 -9.52 10.05
N VAL A 187 -19.23 -8.69 9.34
CA VAL A 187 -19.29 -8.59 7.87
C VAL A 187 -19.08 -9.95 7.22
N ILE A 188 -18.20 -10.80 7.77
CA ILE A 188 -17.94 -12.14 7.23
C ILE A 188 -19.21 -12.99 7.18
N ASP A 189 -20.07 -12.88 8.18
CA ASP A 189 -21.30 -13.68 8.26
C ASP A 189 -22.46 -13.05 7.46
N ILE A 190 -22.48 -11.72 7.33
CA ILE A 190 -23.54 -10.97 6.65
C ILE A 190 -23.29 -10.87 5.13
N ASN A 191 -22.04 -10.92 4.70
CA ASN A 191 -21.65 -10.69 3.31
C ASN A 191 -22.31 -11.69 2.35
N TYR A 192 -22.76 -11.18 1.21
CA TYR A 192 -23.19 -12.02 0.09
C TYR A 192 -21.98 -12.43 -0.74
N TYR A 193 -21.75 -13.74 -0.87
CA TYR A 193 -20.64 -14.29 -1.65
C TYR A 193 -21.14 -14.75 -3.02
N ALA A 194 -20.63 -14.13 -4.08
CA ALA A 194 -20.97 -14.50 -5.45
C ALA A 194 -20.50 -15.91 -5.84
N VAL A 195 -19.41 -16.40 -5.23
CA VAL A 195 -18.84 -17.72 -5.50
C VAL A 195 -18.59 -18.50 -4.22
N LYS A 196 -18.87 -19.81 -4.24
CA LYS A 196 -18.76 -20.69 -3.06
C LYS A 196 -17.35 -20.72 -2.48
N LYS A 197 -16.31 -20.78 -3.32
CA LYS A 197 -14.90 -20.79 -2.91
C LYS A 197 -14.52 -19.59 -2.03
N ALA A 198 -15.13 -18.43 -2.29
CA ALA A 198 -14.93 -17.22 -1.49
C ALA A 198 -15.61 -17.33 -0.11
N ARG A 199 -16.85 -17.84 -0.08
CA ARG A 199 -17.56 -18.10 1.17
C ARG A 199 -16.83 -19.12 2.04
N ASP A 200 -16.37 -20.21 1.44
CA ASP A 200 -15.68 -21.29 2.15
C ASP A 200 -14.38 -20.77 2.78
N SER A 201 -13.54 -20.06 2.01
CA SER A 201 -12.30 -19.45 2.52
C SER A 201 -12.59 -18.46 3.66
N ASN A 202 -13.52 -17.52 3.46
CA ASN A 202 -13.77 -16.47 4.45
C ASN A 202 -14.37 -17.04 5.75
N LEU A 203 -15.26 -18.05 5.69
CA LEU A 203 -15.80 -18.68 6.91
C LEU A 203 -14.80 -19.60 7.61
N ARG A 204 -13.89 -20.24 6.85
CA ARG A 204 -12.88 -21.15 7.41
C ARG A 204 -11.81 -20.39 8.20
N HIS A 205 -11.32 -19.28 7.62
CA HIS A 205 -10.16 -18.55 8.13
C HIS A 205 -10.52 -17.25 8.86
N ARG A 206 -11.65 -16.66 8.48
CA ARG A 206 -12.18 -15.40 9.03
C ARG A 206 -11.18 -14.22 9.02
N PRO A 207 -10.43 -13.98 7.94
CA PRO A 207 -9.49 -12.86 7.89
C PRO A 207 -10.22 -11.51 7.84
N VAL A 208 -9.67 -10.51 8.51
CA VAL A 208 -10.09 -9.12 8.39
C VAL A 208 -8.87 -8.22 8.19
N GLY A 209 -9.06 -7.02 7.66
CA GLY A 209 -8.02 -6.02 7.44
C GLY A 209 -8.41 -4.69 8.06
N LEU A 210 -8.06 -4.49 9.34
CA LEU A 210 -8.14 -3.20 9.99
C LEU A 210 -6.91 -2.36 9.64
N GLY A 211 -7.12 -1.25 8.95
CA GLY A 211 -6.10 -0.27 8.62
C GLY A 211 -6.18 0.99 9.49
N ILE A 212 -5.38 1.98 9.11
CA ILE A 212 -5.42 3.35 9.66
C ILE A 212 -5.53 4.36 8.52
N MET A 213 -6.01 5.56 8.83
CA MET A 213 -5.98 6.76 7.99
C MET A 213 -5.75 8.01 8.85
N GLY A 214 -5.47 9.15 8.21
CA GLY A 214 -5.14 10.38 8.93
C GLY A 214 -3.79 10.32 9.65
N PHE A 215 -2.83 9.56 9.13
CA PHE A 215 -1.49 9.48 9.72
C PHE A 215 -0.74 10.81 9.63
N GLN A 216 -0.74 11.45 8.46
CA GLN A 216 -0.14 12.78 8.26
C GLN A 216 -0.86 13.86 9.11
N ASP A 217 -2.17 13.75 9.25
CA ASP A 217 -2.94 14.65 10.14
C ASP A 217 -2.55 14.48 11.61
N ALA A 218 -2.34 13.24 12.06
CA ALA A 218 -1.83 12.97 13.40
C ALA A 218 -0.42 13.59 13.58
N LEU A 219 0.45 13.49 12.58
CA LEU A 219 1.76 14.15 12.60
C LEU A 219 1.66 15.68 12.70
N HIS A 220 0.74 16.32 11.97
CA HIS A 220 0.49 17.76 12.09
C HIS A 220 0.02 18.15 13.49
N GLU A 221 -0.89 17.36 14.10
CA GLU A 221 -1.36 17.58 15.46
C GLU A 221 -0.24 17.41 16.51
N LEU A 222 0.70 16.50 16.24
CA LEU A 222 1.88 16.26 17.08
C LEU A 222 3.03 17.26 16.83
N ARG A 223 2.93 18.12 15.81
CA ARG A 223 4.01 19.00 15.33
C ARG A 223 5.26 18.23 14.89
N VAL A 224 5.08 17.05 14.31
CA VAL A 224 6.18 16.18 13.88
C VAL A 224 6.29 16.19 12.35
N PRO A 225 7.42 16.62 11.77
CA PRO A 225 7.66 16.46 10.34
C PRO A 225 7.73 14.98 9.95
N TYR A 226 7.11 14.60 8.82
CA TYR A 226 7.13 13.21 8.36
C TYR A 226 8.57 12.72 8.13
N ALA A 227 9.43 13.55 7.55
CA ALA A 227 10.84 13.25 7.32
C ALA A 227 11.70 13.36 8.61
N SER A 228 11.36 12.60 9.65
CA SER A 228 12.08 12.63 10.94
C SER A 228 12.04 11.29 11.68
N GLU A 229 13.02 11.07 12.56
CA GLU A 229 13.02 9.93 13.50
C GLU A 229 11.79 9.94 14.42
N ALA A 230 11.29 11.13 14.78
CA ALA A 230 10.08 11.25 15.59
C ALA A 230 8.85 10.69 14.86
N ALA A 231 8.73 10.89 13.54
CA ALA A 231 7.65 10.30 12.75
C ALA A 231 7.81 8.77 12.61
N VAL A 232 9.04 8.28 12.47
CA VAL A 232 9.34 6.83 12.44
C VAL A 232 8.97 6.18 13.78
N ASN A 233 9.30 6.81 14.90
CA ASN A 233 8.93 6.36 16.24
C ASN A 233 7.42 6.42 16.48
N PHE A 234 6.75 7.47 16.00
CA PHE A 234 5.30 7.55 16.08
C PHE A 234 4.61 6.49 15.20
N ALA A 235 5.14 6.21 14.00
CA ALA A 235 4.66 5.13 13.13
C ALA A 235 4.76 3.77 13.85
N ASP A 236 5.85 3.56 14.58
CA ASP A 236 6.06 2.38 15.42
C ASP A 236 5.00 2.27 16.53
N GLN A 237 4.97 3.25 17.44
CA GLN A 237 4.15 3.24 18.65
C GLN A 237 2.65 3.22 18.34
N SER A 238 2.22 4.00 17.33
CA SER A 238 0.82 4.03 16.91
C SER A 238 0.36 2.68 16.38
N MET A 239 1.21 2.01 15.59
CA MET A 239 0.87 0.72 15.03
C MET A 239 1.00 -0.42 16.04
N GLU A 240 1.95 -0.33 16.98
CA GLU A 240 2.02 -1.23 18.14
C GLU A 240 0.69 -1.20 18.92
N ALA A 241 0.19 0.01 19.22
CA ALA A 241 -1.06 0.20 19.95
C ALA A 241 -2.30 -0.31 19.17
N VAL A 242 -2.40 0.01 17.87
CA VAL A 242 -3.51 -0.47 17.02
C VAL A 242 -3.51 -1.99 16.93
N CYS A 243 -2.36 -2.61 16.65
CA CYS A 243 -2.23 -4.06 16.55
C CYS A 243 -2.52 -4.75 17.87
N TYR A 244 -1.97 -4.25 18.99
CA TYR A 244 -2.22 -4.81 20.31
C TYR A 244 -3.73 -4.86 20.62
N HIS A 245 -4.45 -3.76 20.38
CA HIS A 245 -5.89 -3.71 20.60
C HIS A 245 -6.69 -4.55 19.58
N ALA A 246 -6.23 -4.66 18.33
CA ALA A 246 -6.90 -5.48 17.31
C ALA A 246 -6.81 -6.98 17.65
N TYR A 247 -5.63 -7.45 18.03
CA TYR A 247 -5.42 -8.83 18.44
C TYR A 247 -6.12 -9.13 19.77
N TRP A 248 -6.11 -8.18 20.71
CA TRP A 248 -6.92 -8.30 21.94
C TRP A 248 -8.40 -8.48 21.62
N ALA A 249 -8.95 -7.66 20.72
CA ALA A 249 -10.36 -7.77 20.33
C ALA A 249 -10.67 -9.12 19.66
N SER A 250 -9.78 -9.64 18.83
CA SER A 250 -9.98 -10.96 18.19
C SER A 250 -9.95 -12.11 19.19
N THR A 251 -9.11 -12.06 20.23
CA THR A 251 -9.11 -13.10 21.28
C THR A 251 -10.33 -13.01 22.19
N GLU A 252 -10.85 -11.80 22.48
CA GLU A 252 -12.15 -11.64 23.16
C GLU A 252 -13.31 -12.20 22.33
N LEU A 253 -13.30 -11.96 21.00
CA LEU A 253 -14.28 -12.57 20.10
C LEU A 253 -14.13 -14.09 20.04
N ALA A 254 -12.92 -14.63 20.21
CA ALA A 254 -12.70 -16.08 20.26
C ALA A 254 -13.30 -16.69 21.54
N ALA A 255 -13.18 -16.00 22.67
CA ALA A 255 -13.81 -16.39 23.93
C ALA A 255 -15.34 -16.40 23.83
N GLU A 256 -15.92 -15.41 23.13
CA GLU A 256 -17.37 -15.29 22.94
C GLU A 256 -17.94 -16.24 21.88
N ARG A 257 -17.27 -16.35 20.71
CA ARG A 257 -17.83 -16.96 19.48
C ARG A 257 -17.08 -18.21 19.04
N GLY A 258 -16.04 -18.60 19.76
CA GLY A 258 -15.11 -19.64 19.35
C GLY A 258 -14.05 -19.16 18.35
N ARG A 259 -12.97 -19.94 18.27
CA ARG A 259 -11.83 -19.72 17.35
C ARG A 259 -12.25 -19.91 15.89
N TYR A 260 -11.51 -19.34 14.94
CA TYR A 260 -11.72 -19.70 13.52
C TYR A 260 -11.37 -21.17 13.26
N SER A 261 -11.99 -21.76 12.23
CA SER A 261 -11.97 -23.21 12.00
C SER A 261 -10.56 -23.78 11.79
N SER A 262 -9.70 -23.05 11.09
CA SER A 262 -8.31 -23.46 10.83
C SER A 262 -7.30 -22.92 11.85
N TYR A 263 -7.70 -22.60 13.09
CA TYR A 263 -6.81 -22.00 14.09
C TYR A 263 -5.64 -22.90 14.50
N ARG A 264 -5.89 -24.21 14.68
CA ARG A 264 -4.86 -25.14 15.16
C ARG A 264 -3.70 -25.26 14.19
N GLY A 265 -2.48 -25.14 14.69
CA GLY A 265 -1.23 -25.14 13.92
C GLY A 265 -0.79 -23.76 13.42
N SER A 266 -1.65 -22.73 13.51
CA SER A 266 -1.30 -21.36 13.12
C SER A 266 -0.15 -20.79 13.96
N LEU A 267 0.45 -19.69 13.49
CA LEU A 267 1.42 -18.96 14.32
C LEU A 267 0.79 -18.50 15.64
N TRP A 268 -0.49 -18.13 15.66
CA TRP A 268 -1.21 -17.78 16.89
C TRP A 268 -1.30 -18.95 17.89
N ASP A 269 -1.62 -20.16 17.42
CA ASP A 269 -1.69 -21.39 18.25
C ASP A 269 -0.31 -21.80 18.77
N ARG A 270 0.75 -21.50 18.01
CA ARG A 270 2.15 -21.67 18.43
C ARG A 270 2.65 -20.56 19.35
N GLY A 271 1.82 -19.55 19.62
CA GLY A 271 2.22 -18.38 20.41
C GLY A 271 3.32 -17.56 19.75
N ILE A 272 3.28 -17.37 18.42
CA ILE A 272 4.19 -16.53 17.62
C ILE A 272 3.38 -15.35 17.09
N LEU A 273 3.74 -14.15 17.51
CA LEU A 273 3.12 -12.89 17.10
C LEU A 273 3.90 -12.26 15.93
N PRO A 274 3.36 -11.19 15.28
CA PRO A 274 4.03 -10.55 14.15
C PRO A 274 5.46 -10.07 14.43
N ILE A 275 5.77 -9.63 15.65
CA ILE A 275 7.14 -9.24 16.03
C ILE A 275 8.08 -10.44 16.09
N ASP A 276 7.60 -11.59 16.60
CA ASP A 276 8.38 -12.84 16.67
C ASP A 276 8.60 -13.45 15.27
N SER A 277 7.64 -13.23 14.35
CA SER A 277 7.74 -13.73 12.97
C SER A 277 8.95 -13.18 12.21
N LEU A 278 9.51 -12.05 12.64
CA LEU A 278 10.73 -11.50 12.08
C LEU A 278 11.98 -12.34 12.40
N ASP A 279 11.96 -13.15 13.47
CA ASP A 279 13.03 -14.12 13.75
C ASP A 279 12.94 -15.30 12.79
N LEU A 280 11.72 -15.76 12.48
CA LEU A 280 11.48 -16.76 11.43
C LEU A 280 11.97 -16.25 10.08
N LEU A 281 11.74 -14.97 9.76
CA LEU A 281 12.24 -14.35 8.53
C LEU A 281 13.77 -14.27 8.52
N ALA A 282 14.39 -13.85 9.62
CA ALA A 282 15.85 -13.78 9.72
C ALA A 282 16.48 -15.17 9.58
N GLU A 283 15.89 -16.19 10.18
CA GLU A 283 16.31 -17.58 10.01
C GLU A 283 16.14 -18.03 8.55
N ALA A 284 14.95 -17.88 7.96
CA ALA A 284 14.66 -18.31 6.60
C ALA A 284 15.59 -17.64 5.58
N ARG A 285 15.86 -16.34 5.74
CA ARG A 285 16.71 -15.56 4.85
C ARG A 285 18.21 -15.80 5.11
N GLY A 286 18.63 -16.15 6.33
CA GLY A 286 20.03 -16.41 6.66
C GLY A 286 20.91 -15.15 6.65
N GLY A 287 20.31 -13.98 6.89
CA GLY A 287 20.94 -12.65 6.77
C GLY A 287 19.98 -11.63 6.16
N TYR A 288 20.44 -10.41 5.91
CA TYR A 288 19.69 -9.37 5.18
C TYR A 288 18.31 -9.01 5.77
N VAL A 289 18.18 -9.07 7.10
CA VAL A 289 17.01 -8.58 7.85
C VAL A 289 17.51 -7.59 8.91
N GLU A 290 17.30 -6.31 8.65
CA GLU A 290 17.72 -5.22 9.51
C GLU A 290 16.49 -4.46 9.98
N VAL A 291 15.85 -4.95 11.04
CA VAL A 291 14.58 -4.39 11.55
C VAL A 291 14.70 -4.17 13.04
N ASP A 292 14.29 -3.00 13.52
CA ASP A 292 14.18 -2.71 14.94
C ASP A 292 13.26 -3.70 15.65
N ARG A 293 13.68 -4.12 16.84
CA ARG A 293 12.96 -5.10 17.69
C ARG A 293 12.43 -4.48 18.97
N SER A 294 12.47 -3.15 19.10
CA SER A 294 11.95 -2.47 20.28
C SER A 294 10.43 -2.65 20.41
N SER A 295 9.93 -2.52 21.62
CA SER A 295 8.51 -2.64 21.96
C SER A 295 8.24 -1.79 23.19
N ALA A 296 7.14 -1.03 23.19
CA ALA A 296 6.71 -0.23 24.32
C ALA A 296 5.62 -0.90 25.15
N ILE A 297 4.92 -1.91 24.60
CA ILE A 297 3.83 -2.62 25.28
C ILE A 297 4.29 -4.01 25.74
N ASP A 298 3.86 -4.44 26.93
CA ASP A 298 4.07 -5.82 27.35
C ASP A 298 3.11 -6.78 26.61
N TRP A 299 3.67 -7.50 25.63
CA TRP A 299 2.97 -8.48 24.82
C TRP A 299 2.71 -9.83 25.52
N SER A 300 3.33 -10.08 26.68
CA SER A 300 3.20 -11.36 27.40
C SER A 300 1.76 -11.63 27.84
N VAL A 301 1.04 -10.59 28.29
CA VAL A 301 -0.36 -10.67 28.71
C VAL A 301 -1.28 -11.04 27.55
N LEU A 302 -1.09 -10.41 26.38
CA LEU A 302 -1.86 -10.75 25.18
C LEU A 302 -1.53 -12.16 24.70
N ARG A 303 -0.25 -12.57 24.73
CA ARG A 303 0.17 -13.94 24.37
C ARG A 303 -0.50 -14.98 25.26
N ALA A 304 -0.56 -14.75 26.57
CA ALA A 304 -1.27 -15.63 27.51
C ALA A 304 -2.77 -15.69 27.23
N ARG A 305 -3.41 -14.55 26.91
CA ARG A 305 -4.82 -14.48 26.54
C ARG A 305 -5.12 -15.28 25.26
N ILE A 306 -4.28 -15.13 24.24
CA ILE A 306 -4.38 -15.90 22.99
C ILE A 306 -4.18 -17.40 23.25
N ALA A 307 -3.25 -17.80 24.12
CA ALA A 307 -3.07 -19.21 24.47
C ALA A 307 -4.33 -19.81 25.14
N GLU A 308 -5.00 -19.05 25.99
CA GLU A 308 -6.23 -19.45 26.67
C GLU A 308 -7.42 -19.56 25.71
N HIS A 309 -7.74 -18.47 25.00
CA HIS A 309 -8.99 -18.36 24.22
C HIS A 309 -8.82 -18.61 22.72
N GLY A 310 -7.60 -18.47 22.20
CA GLY A 310 -7.30 -18.47 20.78
C GLY A 310 -7.64 -17.15 20.10
N MET A 311 -7.77 -17.18 18.78
CA MET A 311 -8.10 -16.02 17.93
C MET A 311 -9.37 -16.30 17.13
N ARG A 312 -10.20 -15.26 16.93
CA ARG A 312 -11.40 -15.34 16.09
C ARG A 312 -11.08 -15.18 14.61
N ASN A 313 -10.01 -14.46 14.29
CA ASN A 313 -9.63 -14.08 12.93
C ASN A 313 -8.20 -14.57 12.65
N SER A 314 -7.97 -15.17 11.48
CA SER A 314 -6.63 -15.63 11.07
C SER A 314 -5.65 -14.47 10.84
N ASN A 315 -6.17 -13.35 10.35
CA ASN A 315 -5.47 -12.09 10.11
C ASN A 315 -6.38 -10.95 10.57
N CYS A 316 -5.82 -9.89 11.14
CA CYS A 316 -6.58 -8.79 11.71
C CYS A 316 -6.25 -7.44 11.09
N VAL A 317 -5.01 -7.21 10.63
CA VAL A 317 -4.52 -5.86 10.33
C VAL A 317 -3.92 -5.81 8.92
N ALA A 318 -4.40 -4.86 8.13
CA ALA A 318 -3.85 -4.53 6.82
C ALA A 318 -4.13 -3.06 6.52
N ILE A 319 -3.11 -2.30 6.13
CA ILE A 319 -3.29 -0.87 5.81
C ILE A 319 -3.56 -0.75 4.31
N ALA A 320 -4.84 -0.70 3.96
CA ALA A 320 -5.30 -0.47 2.58
C ALA A 320 -5.31 1.02 2.22
N PRO A 321 -5.39 1.38 0.92
CA PRO A 321 -5.62 2.75 0.51
C PRO A 321 -7.01 3.19 0.97
N THR A 322 -7.14 4.42 1.46
CA THR A 322 -8.40 4.93 2.01
C THR A 322 -9.00 6.06 1.19
N ALA A 323 -8.65 6.15 -0.10
CA ALA A 323 -8.99 7.24 -1.02
C ALA A 323 -10.37 7.85 -0.82
N THR A 324 -11.42 7.04 -0.91
CA THR A 324 -12.81 7.52 -0.78
C THR A 324 -13.18 7.81 0.67
N ILE A 325 -12.86 6.94 1.61
CA ILE A 325 -13.31 7.07 3.00
C ILE A 325 -12.58 8.19 3.77
N SER A 326 -11.32 8.47 3.44
CA SER A 326 -10.57 9.58 4.03
C SER A 326 -11.08 10.92 3.52
N ASN A 327 -11.47 10.98 2.24
CA ASN A 327 -12.21 12.09 1.66
C ASN A 327 -13.55 12.31 2.39
N ILE A 328 -14.37 11.27 2.58
CA ILE A 328 -15.68 11.39 3.25
C ILE A 328 -15.57 12.05 4.64
N ILE A 329 -14.55 11.69 5.43
CA ILE A 329 -14.40 12.20 6.80
C ILE A 329 -13.39 13.36 6.93
N GLY A 330 -12.84 13.83 5.82
CA GLY A 330 -11.89 14.94 5.77
C GLY A 330 -10.58 14.67 6.52
N VAL A 331 -9.89 13.57 6.21
CA VAL A 331 -8.53 13.29 6.71
C VAL A 331 -7.58 12.84 5.60
N SER A 332 -6.27 12.89 5.85
CA SER A 332 -5.24 12.37 4.94
C SER A 332 -5.45 10.87 4.64
N ALA A 333 -5.13 10.42 3.41
CA ALA A 333 -5.25 9.01 3.09
C ALA A 333 -4.22 8.15 3.84
N SER A 334 -4.69 7.01 4.34
CA SER A 334 -3.91 5.92 4.94
C SER A 334 -2.71 6.40 5.78
N ILE A 335 -1.51 6.04 5.30
CA ILE A 335 -0.20 6.38 5.82
C ILE A 335 0.52 7.38 4.91
N GLU A 336 -0.15 7.93 3.90
CA GLU A 336 0.47 8.76 2.89
C GLU A 336 0.89 10.12 3.47
N PRO A 337 2.06 10.65 3.08
CA PRO A 337 2.33 12.07 3.25
C PRO A 337 1.38 12.89 2.39
N SER A 338 1.13 14.15 2.79
CA SER A 338 0.31 15.06 1.99
C SER A 338 0.84 15.16 0.56
N PHE A 339 0.04 14.76 -0.44
CA PHE A 339 0.45 14.89 -1.84
C PHE A 339 0.78 16.35 -2.22
N GLY A 340 0.01 17.30 -1.71
CA GLY A 340 0.25 18.74 -1.78
C GLY A 340 -0.55 19.47 -0.70
N ASN A 341 -0.13 20.67 -0.31
CA ASN A 341 -0.92 21.49 0.63
C ASN A 341 -2.06 22.26 -0.07
N LEU A 342 -2.17 22.12 -1.39
CA LEU A 342 -3.20 22.71 -2.23
C LEU A 342 -3.67 21.67 -3.25
N SER A 343 -4.98 21.57 -3.45
CA SER A 343 -5.60 20.77 -4.50
C SER A 343 -6.72 21.57 -5.13
N VAL A 344 -6.96 21.33 -6.42
CA VAL A 344 -8.09 21.92 -7.14
C VAL A 344 -9.08 20.80 -7.39
N LYS A 345 -10.32 20.98 -6.96
CA LYS A 345 -11.43 20.05 -7.21
C LYS A 345 -12.42 20.72 -8.15
N ALA A 346 -12.65 20.11 -9.31
CA ALA A 346 -13.69 20.53 -10.23
C ALA A 346 -15.03 19.88 -9.81
N ASN A 347 -16.09 20.67 -9.73
CA ASN A 347 -17.46 20.16 -9.62
C ASN A 347 -18.38 20.86 -10.63
N LEU A 348 -19.68 20.51 -10.63
CA LEU A 348 -20.68 21.05 -11.56
C LEU A 348 -20.83 22.59 -11.49
N SER A 349 -20.37 23.23 -10.42
CA SER A 349 -20.45 24.67 -10.16
C SER A 349 -19.11 25.41 -10.34
N GLY A 350 -18.04 24.71 -10.72
CA GLY A 350 -16.72 25.30 -10.98
C GLY A 350 -15.56 24.57 -10.29
N ASP A 351 -14.38 25.17 -10.39
CA ASP A 351 -13.16 24.68 -9.75
C ASP A 351 -13.00 25.33 -8.37
N PHE A 352 -12.86 24.51 -7.33
CA PHE A 352 -12.67 24.96 -5.94
C PHE A 352 -11.25 24.63 -5.49
N THR A 353 -10.57 25.61 -4.91
CA THR A 353 -9.24 25.38 -4.35
C THR A 353 -9.40 24.95 -2.90
N VAL A 354 -8.94 23.74 -2.59
CA VAL A 354 -8.93 23.20 -1.24
C VAL A 354 -7.52 23.25 -0.70
N LEU A 355 -7.35 23.85 0.48
CA LEU A 355 -6.08 24.00 1.17
C LEU A 355 -5.98 23.12 2.41
N ASN A 356 -4.75 22.78 2.78
CA ASN A 356 -4.46 22.10 4.03
C ASN A 356 -4.84 22.99 5.23
N GLU A 357 -5.92 22.64 5.93
CA GLU A 357 -6.43 23.39 7.08
C GLU A 357 -5.41 23.57 8.21
N TYR A 358 -4.53 22.59 8.42
CA TYR A 358 -3.48 22.67 9.43
C TYR A 358 -2.51 23.81 9.10
N LEU A 359 -2.08 23.87 7.83
CA LEU A 359 -1.22 24.92 7.32
C LEU A 359 -1.90 26.29 7.42
N VAL A 360 -3.14 26.41 6.97
CA VAL A 360 -3.90 27.67 7.04
C VAL A 360 -4.00 28.18 8.48
N ARG A 361 -4.30 27.28 9.44
CA ARG A 361 -4.36 27.62 10.86
C ARG A 361 -3.03 28.17 11.38
N ASP A 362 -1.92 27.52 11.04
CA ASP A 362 -0.60 27.95 11.49
C ASP A 362 -0.17 29.27 10.84
N LEU A 363 -0.43 29.44 9.54
CA LEU A 363 -0.17 30.70 8.83
C LEU A 363 -0.98 31.85 9.43
N LYS A 364 -2.25 31.62 9.81
CA LYS A 364 -3.08 32.61 10.53
C LYS A 364 -2.47 32.97 11.88
N GLN A 365 -2.02 31.98 12.67
CA GLN A 365 -1.38 32.22 13.96
C GLN A 365 -0.09 33.03 13.84
N LEU A 366 0.66 32.85 12.76
CA LEU A 366 1.89 33.60 12.47
C LEU A 366 1.63 34.97 11.81
N GLY A 367 0.37 35.32 11.51
CA GLY A 367 0.04 36.55 10.77
C GLY A 367 0.52 36.55 9.31
N LEU A 368 0.73 35.37 8.74
CA LEU A 368 1.22 35.15 7.36
C LEU A 368 0.11 34.79 6.37
N TRP A 369 -1.14 34.71 6.84
CA TRP A 369 -2.30 34.39 6.01
C TRP A 369 -2.89 35.65 5.37
N ASP A 370 -2.50 35.93 4.14
CA ASP A 370 -2.97 37.06 3.32
C ASP A 370 -3.20 36.62 1.85
N ASP A 371 -3.78 37.49 1.03
CA ASP A 371 -4.05 37.21 -0.39
C ASP A 371 -2.77 36.84 -1.17
N VAL A 372 -1.63 37.41 -0.78
CA VAL A 372 -0.34 37.13 -1.41
C VAL A 372 0.09 35.69 -1.10
N MET A 373 -0.06 35.23 0.14
CA MET A 373 0.18 33.84 0.53
C MET A 373 -0.71 32.87 -0.25
N VAL A 374 -1.99 33.19 -0.43
CA VAL A 374 -2.90 32.35 -1.24
C VAL A 374 -2.42 32.27 -2.69
N MET A 375 -1.97 33.39 -3.27
CA MET A 375 -1.41 33.42 -4.63
C MET A 375 -0.10 32.63 -4.73
N ASP A 376 0.80 32.77 -3.75
CA ASP A 376 2.07 32.04 -3.69
C ASP A 376 1.82 30.52 -3.58
N LEU A 377 0.90 30.10 -2.73
CA LEU A 377 0.49 28.69 -2.62
C LEU A 377 -0.06 28.15 -3.95
N LYS A 378 -0.89 28.94 -4.66
CA LYS A 378 -1.36 28.56 -6.01
C LYS A 378 -0.22 28.48 -7.01
N HIS A 379 0.69 29.45 -6.99
CA HIS A 379 1.83 29.52 -7.92
C HIS A 379 2.81 28.35 -7.74
N PHE A 380 3.06 27.94 -6.49
CA PHE A 380 3.95 26.84 -6.15
C PHE A 380 3.23 25.51 -5.92
N GLU A 381 1.98 25.37 -6.38
CA GLU A 381 1.17 24.14 -6.26
C GLU A 381 1.11 23.57 -4.83
N GLY A 382 1.06 24.44 -3.82
CA GLY A 382 1.02 24.08 -2.40
C GLY A 382 2.38 23.77 -1.75
N SER A 383 3.50 23.87 -2.48
CA SER A 383 4.84 23.81 -1.88
C SER A 383 5.17 25.10 -1.15
N LEU A 384 5.72 24.99 0.06
CA LEU A 384 6.20 26.12 0.84
C LEU A 384 7.67 26.46 0.60
N ARG A 385 8.45 25.56 -0.03
CA ARG A 385 9.91 25.65 -0.10
C ARG A 385 10.40 26.99 -0.65
N ARG A 386 9.73 27.49 -1.69
CA ARG A 386 10.09 28.71 -2.44
C ARG A 386 9.45 29.99 -1.90
N ILE A 387 8.69 29.92 -0.79
CA ILE A 387 8.04 31.08 -0.19
C ILE A 387 8.92 31.60 0.95
N ASP A 388 9.65 32.69 0.70
CA ASP A 388 10.68 33.20 1.63
C ASP A 388 10.14 33.66 2.98
N ARG A 389 8.90 34.16 3.02
CA ARG A 389 8.25 34.62 4.27
C ARG A 389 7.83 33.49 5.21
N VAL A 390 7.85 32.23 4.74
CA VAL A 390 7.46 31.07 5.56
C VAL A 390 8.67 30.59 6.37
N PRO A 391 8.55 30.45 7.70
CA PRO A 391 9.61 29.89 8.54
C PRO A 391 10.03 28.47 8.12
N GLU A 392 11.31 28.13 8.31
CA GLU A 392 11.86 26.85 7.86
C GLU A 392 11.25 25.64 8.58
N ASP A 393 10.94 25.77 9.87
CA ASP A 393 10.24 24.74 10.64
C ASP A 393 8.85 24.42 10.06
N LEU A 394 8.14 25.43 9.57
CA LEU A 394 6.84 25.26 8.90
C LEU A 394 7.01 24.60 7.52
N LYS A 395 8.05 24.98 6.77
CA LYS A 395 8.40 24.32 5.49
C LYS A 395 8.69 22.84 5.67
N VAL A 396 9.41 22.49 6.73
CA VAL A 396 9.75 21.10 7.06
C VAL A 396 8.52 20.32 7.54
N LEU A 397 7.66 20.93 8.38
CA LEU A 397 6.44 20.29 8.89
C LEU A 397 5.44 19.96 7.79
N TYR A 398 5.26 20.87 6.82
CA TYR A 398 4.31 20.72 5.71
C TYR A 398 4.98 20.33 4.39
N ALA A 399 6.15 19.67 4.46
CA ALA A 399 6.79 19.10 3.29
C ALA A 399 5.84 18.11 2.60
N THR A 400 5.68 18.26 1.29
CA THR A 400 4.80 17.44 0.47
C THR A 400 5.44 16.09 0.12
N ALA A 401 4.66 15.16 -0.42
CA ALA A 401 5.10 13.80 -0.73
C ALA A 401 6.38 13.73 -1.59
N PHE A 402 6.55 14.64 -2.56
CA PHE A 402 7.74 14.70 -3.42
C PHE A 402 8.93 15.43 -2.80
N GLU A 403 8.72 16.09 -1.67
CA GLU A 403 9.73 16.83 -0.92
C GLU A 403 10.33 15.97 0.22
N ILE A 404 9.68 14.87 0.58
CA ILE A 404 10.15 13.90 1.56
C ILE A 404 11.07 12.88 0.89
N GLU A 405 12.24 12.65 1.48
CA GLU A 405 13.14 11.59 1.01
C GLU A 405 12.52 10.21 1.26
N THR A 406 12.48 9.38 0.21
CA THR A 406 11.84 8.04 0.20
C THR A 406 12.25 7.11 1.34
N GLN A 407 13.48 7.25 1.85
CA GLN A 407 13.96 6.45 2.99
C GLN A 407 13.04 6.57 4.20
N TRP A 408 12.47 7.76 4.46
CA TRP A 408 11.60 7.99 5.61
C TRP A 408 10.28 7.22 5.49
N LEU A 409 9.75 7.12 4.27
CA LEU A 409 8.56 6.32 3.99
C LEU A 409 8.83 4.83 4.23
N VAL A 410 9.98 4.34 3.77
CA VAL A 410 10.41 2.93 3.95
C VAL A 410 10.66 2.61 5.41
N GLU A 411 11.38 3.46 6.16
CA GLU A 411 11.68 3.24 7.57
C GLU A 411 10.42 3.28 8.43
N ALA A 412 9.52 4.26 8.21
CA ALA A 412 8.24 4.32 8.89
C ALA A 412 7.37 3.09 8.58
N ALA A 413 7.33 2.65 7.32
CA ALA A 413 6.61 1.44 6.92
C ALA A 413 7.19 0.18 7.57
N ALA A 414 8.51 0.08 7.68
CA ALA A 414 9.20 -1.04 8.31
C ALA A 414 8.84 -1.16 9.79
N ARG A 415 8.82 -0.03 10.52
CA ARG A 415 8.39 0.03 11.92
C ARG A 415 6.93 -0.35 12.11
N ARG A 416 6.05 -0.01 11.17
CA ARG A 416 4.66 -0.50 11.20
C ARG A 416 4.59 -2.00 10.92
N GLN A 417 5.35 -2.49 9.94
CA GLN A 417 5.29 -3.86 9.44
C GLN A 417 5.71 -4.92 10.46
N LYS A 418 6.49 -4.57 11.50
CA LYS A 418 6.78 -5.52 12.60
C LYS A 418 5.54 -5.91 13.39
N TRP A 419 4.51 -5.07 13.40
CA TRP A 419 3.26 -5.32 14.14
C TRP A 419 2.15 -5.92 13.28
N ILE A 420 2.15 -5.64 11.98
CA ILE A 420 1.08 -6.00 11.03
C ILE A 420 1.23 -7.47 10.60
N ASP A 421 0.14 -8.24 10.71
CA ASP A 421 0.09 -9.66 10.31
C ASP A 421 -0.13 -9.89 8.80
N GLN A 422 -0.75 -8.94 8.10
CA GLN A 422 -0.75 -8.85 6.63
C GLN A 422 0.32 -7.85 6.15
N ALA A 423 0.00 -6.92 5.26
CA ALA A 423 0.91 -5.91 4.74
C ALA A 423 0.29 -4.50 4.73
N GLN A 424 0.90 -3.57 3.99
CA GLN A 424 0.45 -2.18 3.85
C GLN A 424 0.67 -1.70 2.41
N SER A 425 -0.29 -0.98 1.85
CA SER A 425 -0.16 -0.31 0.56
C SER A 425 0.81 0.86 0.70
N LEU A 426 2.07 0.66 0.32
CA LEU A 426 3.11 1.68 0.45
C LEU A 426 3.43 2.31 -0.91
N ASN A 427 2.88 3.50 -1.18
CA ASN A 427 3.33 4.30 -2.31
C ASN A 427 4.74 4.87 -2.05
N ILE A 428 5.52 4.99 -3.12
CA ILE A 428 6.85 5.59 -3.11
C ILE A 428 6.83 6.84 -4.00
N TYR A 429 7.18 7.99 -3.43
CA TYR A 429 7.20 9.28 -4.14
C TYR A 429 8.63 9.71 -4.42
N MET A 430 8.95 10.04 -5.66
CA MET A 430 10.33 10.37 -6.05
C MET A 430 10.38 11.54 -7.02
N ALA A 431 10.90 12.69 -6.57
CA ALA A 431 11.03 13.89 -7.40
C ALA A 431 12.12 13.77 -8.48
N GLY A 432 13.32 13.32 -8.09
CA GLY A 432 14.47 13.13 -8.99
C GLY A 432 14.81 11.66 -9.15
N ALA A 433 13.95 10.90 -9.84
CA ALA A 433 14.11 9.47 -10.00
C ALA A 433 15.32 9.10 -10.86
N SER A 434 16.09 8.12 -10.39
CA SER A 434 17.21 7.54 -11.12
C SER A 434 17.28 6.04 -10.83
N GLY A 435 17.88 5.27 -11.76
CA GLY A 435 18.06 3.83 -11.55
C GLY A 435 18.79 3.50 -10.24
N LYS A 436 19.76 4.34 -9.84
CA LYS A 436 20.47 4.20 -8.56
C LYS A 436 19.55 4.40 -7.36
N LYS A 437 18.77 5.49 -7.33
CA LYS A 437 17.85 5.76 -6.21
C LYS A 437 16.76 4.68 -6.08
N LEU A 438 16.25 4.20 -7.22
CA LEU A 438 15.29 3.09 -7.22
C LEU A 438 15.93 1.81 -6.65
N ASP A 439 17.13 1.46 -7.11
CA ASP A 439 17.87 0.30 -6.61
C ASP A 439 18.08 0.37 -5.09
N GLU A 440 18.54 1.52 -4.58
CA GLU A 440 18.75 1.75 -3.15
C GLU A 440 17.43 1.68 -2.36
N THR A 441 16.35 2.29 -2.85
CA THR A 441 15.05 2.33 -2.17
C THR A 441 14.42 0.94 -2.04
N TYR A 442 14.38 0.16 -3.12
CA TYR A 442 13.74 -1.16 -3.10
C TYR A 442 14.61 -2.23 -2.43
N LYS A 443 15.94 -2.09 -2.45
CA LYS A 443 16.83 -2.90 -1.60
C LYS A 443 16.62 -2.58 -0.12
N LEU A 444 16.50 -1.31 0.24
CA LEU A 444 16.19 -0.89 1.61
C LEU A 444 14.85 -1.50 2.06
N ALA A 445 13.80 -1.42 1.25
CA ALA A 445 12.50 -2.02 1.53
C ALA A 445 12.62 -3.53 1.85
N TRP A 446 13.39 -4.27 1.05
CA TRP A 446 13.64 -5.68 1.28
C TRP A 446 14.45 -5.94 2.57
N LEU A 447 15.55 -5.21 2.78
CA LEU A 447 16.39 -5.31 3.98
C LEU A 447 15.61 -5.03 5.27
N ARG A 448 14.68 -4.08 5.21
CA ARG A 448 13.77 -3.73 6.30
C ARG A 448 12.60 -4.70 6.49
N GLY A 449 12.59 -5.83 5.78
CA GLY A 449 11.60 -6.89 5.96
C GLY A 449 10.17 -6.48 5.58
N LEU A 450 10.03 -5.47 4.70
CA LEU A 450 8.73 -5.15 4.13
C LEU A 450 8.19 -6.33 3.33
N LYS A 451 6.86 -6.44 3.31
CA LYS A 451 6.15 -7.45 2.53
C LYS A 451 5.85 -6.95 1.13
N THR A 452 5.45 -5.68 1.00
CA THR A 452 4.97 -5.11 -0.26
C THR A 452 5.34 -3.64 -0.39
N THR A 453 5.44 -3.19 -1.65
CA THR A 453 5.30 -1.81 -2.06
C THR A 453 4.11 -1.69 -3.01
N TYR A 454 3.73 -0.46 -3.36
CA TYR A 454 2.62 -0.19 -4.26
C TYR A 454 3.06 0.67 -5.46
N TYR A 455 2.42 1.80 -5.73
CA TYR A 455 2.82 2.66 -6.85
C TYR A 455 4.14 3.36 -6.59
N LEU A 456 4.94 3.48 -7.66
CA LEU A 456 5.98 4.49 -7.77
C LEU A 456 5.38 5.74 -8.43
N ARG A 457 5.38 6.86 -7.72
CA ARG A 457 4.96 8.16 -8.22
C ARG A 457 6.19 9.02 -8.50
N THR A 458 6.30 9.55 -9.71
CA THR A 458 7.37 10.47 -10.11
C THR A 458 6.79 11.79 -10.59
N MET A 459 7.45 12.93 -10.35
CA MET A 459 6.90 14.23 -10.74
C MET A 459 6.61 14.31 -12.25
N GLY A 460 7.50 13.77 -13.09
CA GLY A 460 7.32 13.78 -14.55
C GLY A 460 6.06 13.05 -15.01
N ALA A 461 5.81 11.85 -14.49
CA ALA A 461 4.59 11.09 -14.79
C ALA A 461 3.34 11.78 -14.20
N THR A 462 3.46 12.34 -12.99
CA THR A 462 2.31 12.94 -12.30
C THR A 462 1.87 14.27 -12.92
N HIS A 463 2.80 15.09 -13.40
CA HIS A 463 2.45 16.29 -14.19
C HIS A 463 1.82 15.92 -15.54
N ALA A 464 2.22 14.80 -16.16
CA ALA A 464 1.59 14.31 -17.39
C ALA A 464 0.14 13.86 -17.16
N GLU A 465 -0.14 13.12 -16.09
CA GLU A 465 -1.50 12.75 -15.67
C GLU A 465 -2.40 13.98 -15.44
N LYS A 466 -1.89 15.02 -14.76
CA LYS A 466 -2.63 16.28 -14.55
C LYS A 466 -2.95 17.00 -15.87
N SER A 467 -2.08 16.90 -16.88
CA SER A 467 -2.22 17.60 -18.16
C SER A 467 -3.27 16.95 -19.07
N THR A 468 -3.36 15.62 -19.07
CA THR A 468 -4.33 14.87 -19.89
C THR A 468 -5.78 14.99 -19.39
N VAL A 469 -5.99 15.30 -18.11
CA VAL A 469 -7.32 15.60 -17.56
C VAL A 469 -7.85 16.95 -18.06
N LYS A 470 -6.98 17.95 -18.28
CA LYS A 470 -7.39 19.26 -18.82
C LYS A 470 -7.77 19.25 -20.30
N SER A 471 -7.30 18.29 -21.09
CA SER A 471 -7.59 18.21 -22.54
C SER A 471 -8.97 17.63 -22.88
N GLY A 472 -9.76 17.19 -21.89
CA GLY A 472 -11.13 16.72 -22.07
C GLY A 472 -12.18 17.79 -22.47
N GLN A 473 -11.80 19.07 -22.58
CA GLN A 473 -12.71 20.18 -22.92
C GLN A 473 -12.49 20.82 -24.31
N LEU A 474 -11.60 20.28 -25.15
CA LEU A 474 -11.37 20.82 -26.50
C LEU A 474 -12.00 19.95 -27.58
N ASN A 475 -13.34 19.89 -27.59
CA ASN A 475 -14.15 19.65 -28.78
C ASN A 475 -15.53 20.31 -28.62
N ALA A 476 -15.53 21.62 -28.37
CA ALA A 476 -16.71 22.44 -28.59
C ALA A 476 -16.89 22.62 -30.10
N VAL A 477 -17.74 21.80 -30.71
CA VAL A 477 -18.21 22.01 -32.09
C VAL A 477 -19.04 23.28 -32.12
N SER A 478 -18.63 24.26 -32.93
CA SER A 478 -19.34 25.52 -33.11
C SER A 478 -20.71 25.29 -33.76
N SER A 479 -21.78 25.67 -33.06
CA SER A 479 -23.11 25.74 -33.63
C SER A 479 -23.24 27.00 -34.51
N GLY A 480 -23.03 26.84 -35.82
CA GLY A 480 -23.29 27.84 -36.85
C GLY A 480 -24.36 27.35 -37.84
N VAL A 481 -25.40 28.15 -38.03
CA VAL A 481 -26.63 27.85 -38.78
C VAL A 481 -26.49 28.08 -40.29
N ALA A 482 -27.13 27.19 -41.07
CA ALA A 482 -27.67 27.30 -42.45
C ALA A 482 -26.73 27.32 -43.68
N GLY A 483 -26.98 26.35 -44.59
CA GLY A 483 -26.64 26.47 -46.01
C GLY A 483 -26.48 25.14 -46.77
N GLY A 484 -27.58 24.67 -47.38
CA GLY A 484 -27.75 23.79 -48.55
C GLY A 484 -26.66 22.86 -49.12
N GLY A 485 -27.08 21.65 -49.55
CA GLY A 485 -26.51 20.98 -50.74
C GLY A 485 -26.14 19.49 -50.59
N ASP A 486 -26.96 18.65 -51.20
CA ASP A 486 -26.82 17.26 -51.66
C ASP A 486 -25.51 16.43 -51.54
N SER A 487 -25.76 15.15 -51.20
CA SER A 487 -25.26 13.90 -51.81
C SER A 487 -24.14 13.05 -51.17
N ALA A 488 -24.45 11.74 -51.16
CA ALA A 488 -23.59 10.55 -51.24
C ALA A 488 -23.02 9.91 -49.94
N SER A 489 -23.67 8.79 -49.55
CA SER A 489 -23.10 7.45 -49.28
C SER A 489 -21.85 7.32 -48.38
N ALA A 490 -22.00 6.68 -47.22
CA ALA A 490 -21.51 5.30 -46.97
C ALA A 490 -21.54 4.92 -45.46
N MET A 491 -22.01 3.69 -45.21
CA MET A 491 -21.71 2.75 -44.11
C MET A 491 -21.60 3.28 -42.67
N ALA A 492 -22.59 2.92 -41.88
CA ALA A 492 -22.54 2.93 -40.42
C ALA A 492 -21.58 1.86 -39.86
N PRO A 493 -20.82 2.17 -38.80
CA PRO A 493 -20.44 1.21 -37.79
C PRO A 493 -21.21 1.45 -36.49
N ALA A 494 -21.42 0.35 -35.78
CA ALA A 494 -22.20 0.23 -34.56
C ALA A 494 -21.74 1.16 -33.42
N ARG A 495 -22.71 1.68 -32.67
CA ARG A 495 -22.50 2.36 -31.39
C ARG A 495 -21.86 1.41 -30.37
N PRO A 496 -20.76 1.78 -29.69
CA PRO A 496 -20.39 1.15 -28.44
C PRO A 496 -21.36 1.59 -27.34
N MET A 497 -21.88 0.63 -26.59
CA MET A 497 -22.58 0.87 -25.34
C MET A 497 -21.64 1.57 -24.36
N ALA A 498 -22.08 2.73 -23.85
CA ALA A 498 -21.40 3.40 -22.75
C ALA A 498 -21.51 2.53 -21.49
N VAL A 499 -20.39 1.95 -21.08
CA VAL A 499 -20.21 1.36 -19.75
C VAL A 499 -19.43 2.38 -18.94
N ALA A 500 -20.01 2.78 -17.81
CA ALA A 500 -19.40 3.71 -16.87
C ALA A 500 -18.07 3.14 -16.35
N ALA A 501 -16.96 3.63 -16.89
CA ALA A 501 -15.67 3.52 -16.23
C ALA A 501 -15.76 4.34 -14.94
N ALA A 502 -15.51 3.68 -13.80
CA ALA A 502 -15.25 4.38 -12.55
C ALA A 502 -14.04 5.29 -12.81
N ALA A 503 -14.24 6.60 -12.69
CA ALA A 503 -13.17 7.57 -12.82
C ALA A 503 -12.11 7.28 -11.73
N GLU A 504 -10.93 6.87 -12.16
CA GLU A 504 -9.71 6.79 -11.34
C GLU A 504 -9.16 8.20 -11.14
N ASP A 505 -9.92 9.06 -10.47
CA ASP A 505 -9.38 10.33 -10.00
C ASP A 505 -8.40 10.05 -8.83
N PRO A 506 -7.23 10.70 -8.80
CA PRO A 506 -6.31 10.56 -7.68
C PRO A 506 -7.02 10.95 -6.38
N ALA A 507 -6.84 10.13 -5.35
CA ALA A 507 -7.22 10.48 -3.99
C ALA A 507 -6.51 11.78 -3.59
N THR A 508 -7.22 12.90 -3.61
CA THR A 508 -6.71 14.14 -3.05
C THR A 508 -6.82 14.05 -1.52
N ASP A 509 -5.72 14.16 -0.79
CA ASP A 509 -5.67 14.11 0.68
C ASP A 509 -6.23 15.37 1.38
N ILE A 510 -6.93 16.24 0.63
CA ILE A 510 -7.32 17.56 1.11
C ILE A 510 -8.80 17.59 1.49
N LYS A 511 -9.00 18.01 2.73
CA LYS A 511 -10.23 17.99 3.51
C LYS A 511 -11.42 18.68 2.84
N PHE A 512 -12.61 18.18 3.09
CA PHE A 512 -13.85 18.92 2.86
C PHE A 512 -14.20 19.67 4.14
N CYS A 513 -14.76 20.87 4.02
CA CYS A 513 -15.48 21.47 5.14
C CYS A 513 -16.62 20.51 5.53
N ALA A 514 -16.73 20.21 6.82
CA ALA A 514 -17.80 19.36 7.32
C ALA A 514 -19.16 20.01 7.02
N ILE A 515 -20.19 19.20 6.72
CA ILE A 515 -21.56 19.70 6.42
C ILE A 515 -22.12 20.60 7.54
N ASP A 516 -21.61 20.45 8.75
CA ASP A 516 -22.00 21.20 9.95
C ASP A 516 -21.11 22.41 10.26
N ASN A 517 -20.14 22.76 9.41
CA ASN A 517 -19.28 23.94 9.60
C ASN A 517 -19.42 24.96 8.44
N PRO A 518 -20.44 25.83 8.48
CA PRO A 518 -20.71 26.82 7.43
C PRO A 518 -19.68 27.97 7.35
N ASP A 519 -18.80 28.13 8.35
CA ASP A 519 -17.81 29.21 8.42
C ASP A 519 -16.40 28.78 7.94
N CYS A 520 -16.31 27.60 7.31
CA CYS A 520 -15.04 27.02 6.88
C CYS A 520 -14.52 27.67 5.59
N GLU A 521 -13.54 28.58 5.73
CA GLU A 521 -12.88 29.30 4.63
C GLU A 521 -11.94 28.42 3.78
N ALA A 522 -11.80 27.12 4.09
CA ALA A 522 -10.89 26.21 3.38
C ALA A 522 -11.40 25.76 1.99
N CYS A 523 -12.67 26.04 1.68
CA CYS A 523 -13.32 25.76 0.40
C CYS A 523 -13.73 27.07 -0.29
N GLN A 524 -12.79 27.72 -0.98
CA GLN A 524 -13.07 28.88 -1.85
C GLN A 524 -12.77 28.58 -3.31
#